data_AF-A0A3D4WUK8-F1
#
_entry.id   AF-A0A3D4WUK8-F1
#
_cell.length_a   1.000
_cell.length_b   1.000
_cell.length_c   1.000
_cell.angle_alpha   90.00
_cell.angle_beta   90.00
_cell.angle_gamma   90.00
#
_symmetry.space_group_name_H-M   'P 1'
#
loop_
_entity.id
_entity.type
_entity.pdbx_description
1 polymer ?
#
loop_
_entity_poly.entity_id
_entity_poly.type
_entity_poly.pdbx_seq_one_letter_code
_entity_poly.pdbx_strand_id
1 'polypeptide(L)'
;MLQIVGIECHDVRFPTSVGLHGSDAMNKDPDYSAAYVVLRTNSTAEGHGFAFTIGRGNEVVCAAIRALEPYLIGLDVASVAGDLGEFGRRLTHDSQLRWLGPEKGAMHMASAAVINAMWDLIARQAGKPVWRVLSEMSPEQISDLVDWRYIEDALNPAEAVELLKAAEPGRAGRIANLESGGYPAYATSPGWLGYA
;
A
#
# COMPACT_ATOMS: atom_id res chain seq x y z
N MET A 1 21.15 1.45 -13.86
CA MET A 1 20.04 2.08 -13.13
C MET A 1 18.90 1.08 -13.08
N LEU A 2 18.29 0.88 -11.91
CA LEU A 2 17.21 -0.09 -11.75
C LEU A 2 15.90 0.58 -12.18
N GLN A 3 15.28 0.08 -13.24
CA GLN A 3 14.12 0.72 -13.84
C GLN A 3 12.92 -0.20 -13.88
N ILE A 4 11.72 0.36 -13.71
CA ILE A 4 10.47 -0.38 -13.95
C ILE A 4 10.31 -0.61 -15.45
N VAL A 5 10.10 -1.86 -15.85
CA VAL A 5 9.94 -2.28 -17.26
C VAL A 5 8.59 -2.93 -17.55
N GLY A 6 7.78 -3.16 -16.53
CA GLY A 6 6.47 -3.78 -16.70
C GLY A 6 5.68 -3.81 -15.41
N ILE A 7 4.38 -4.05 -15.56
CA ILE A 7 3.48 -4.38 -14.47
C ILE A 7 2.74 -5.67 -14.82
N GLU A 8 2.75 -6.63 -13.90
CA GLU A 8 1.89 -7.80 -13.99
C GLU A 8 0.77 -7.68 -12.97
N CYS A 9 -0.40 -8.19 -13.35
CA CYS A 9 -1.52 -8.27 -12.44
C CYS A 9 -2.23 -9.62 -12.55
N HIS A 10 -2.42 -10.26 -11.40
CA HIS A 10 -3.04 -11.57 -11.27
C HIS A 10 -4.36 -11.44 -10.51
N ASP A 11 -5.42 -11.99 -11.09
CA ASP A 11 -6.72 -12.14 -10.43
C ASP A 11 -6.69 -13.44 -9.63
N VAL A 12 -6.42 -13.33 -8.32
CA VAL A 12 -6.31 -14.48 -7.42
C VAL A 12 -7.54 -14.53 -6.52
N ARG A 13 -8.22 -15.68 -6.46
CA ARG A 13 -9.43 -15.87 -5.64
C ARG A 13 -9.31 -17.16 -4.84
N PHE A 14 -9.61 -17.07 -3.55
CA PHE A 14 -9.61 -18.20 -2.62
C PHE A 14 -11.05 -18.57 -2.26
N PRO A 15 -11.41 -19.87 -2.28
CA PRO A 15 -12.79 -20.32 -2.05
C PRO A 15 -13.15 -20.31 -0.55
N THR A 16 -13.01 -19.16 0.12
CA THR A 16 -13.32 -19.01 1.55
C THR A 16 -14.81 -19.18 1.86
N SER A 17 -15.67 -18.94 0.87
CA SER A 17 -17.12 -19.15 0.99
C SER A 17 -17.50 -20.61 1.26
N VAL A 18 -16.68 -21.59 0.85
CA VAL A 18 -16.92 -23.03 1.11
C VAL A 18 -17.02 -23.32 2.61
N GLY A 19 -16.21 -22.64 3.41
CA GLY A 19 -16.22 -22.72 4.88
C GLY A 19 -16.90 -21.52 5.55
N LEU A 20 -17.51 -20.61 4.79
CA LEU A 20 -18.06 -19.33 5.27
C LEU A 20 -17.06 -18.49 6.08
N HIS A 21 -15.77 -18.62 5.78
CA HIS A 21 -14.71 -17.86 6.46
C HIS A 21 -14.81 -16.39 6.04
N GLY A 22 -14.89 -15.49 7.04
CA GLY A 22 -15.07 -14.07 6.77
C GLY A 22 -16.52 -13.63 6.60
N SER A 23 -17.49 -14.54 6.75
CA SER A 23 -18.91 -14.21 6.63
C SER A 23 -19.37 -13.25 7.74
N ASP A 24 -20.16 -12.26 7.34
CA ASP A 24 -20.75 -11.27 8.22
C ASP A 24 -22.21 -10.95 7.84
N ALA A 25 -22.84 -10.00 8.55
CA ALA A 25 -24.25 -9.65 8.32
C ALA A 25 -24.54 -9.08 6.93
N MET A 26 -23.54 -8.47 6.29
CA MET A 26 -23.59 -7.87 4.96
C MET A 26 -23.05 -8.84 3.89
N ASN A 27 -21.88 -9.43 4.14
CA ASN A 27 -21.13 -10.27 3.21
C ASN A 27 -21.26 -11.73 3.64
N LYS A 28 -22.28 -12.43 3.14
CA LYS A 28 -22.64 -13.77 3.63
C LYS A 28 -21.68 -14.87 3.16
N ASP A 29 -21.16 -14.75 1.95
CA ASP A 29 -20.38 -15.77 1.25
C ASP A 29 -19.13 -15.19 0.55
N PRO A 30 -18.23 -14.49 1.27
CA PRO A 30 -17.08 -13.85 0.64
C PRO A 30 -16.06 -14.89 0.16
N ASP A 31 -15.55 -14.68 -1.05
CA ASP A 31 -14.36 -15.37 -1.57
C ASP A 31 -13.18 -14.41 -1.53
N TYR A 32 -12.39 -14.47 -0.45
CA TYR A 32 -11.22 -13.62 -0.26
C TYR A 32 -10.35 -13.65 -1.50
N SER A 33 -10.07 -12.49 -2.04
CA SER A 33 -9.45 -12.33 -3.36
C SER A 33 -8.40 -11.23 -3.31
N ALA A 34 -7.42 -11.32 -4.19
CA ALA A 34 -6.37 -10.35 -4.36
C ALA A 34 -6.27 -9.96 -5.83
N ALA A 35 -6.39 -8.67 -6.11
CA ALA A 35 -5.88 -8.08 -7.33
C ALA A 35 -4.38 -7.86 -7.10
N TYR A 36 -3.60 -8.93 -7.33
CA TYR A 36 -2.18 -8.99 -7.00
C TYR A 36 -1.35 -8.32 -8.08
N VAL A 37 -0.41 -7.46 -7.70
CA VAL A 37 0.44 -6.70 -8.62
C VAL A 37 1.91 -7.04 -8.40
N VAL A 38 2.63 -7.17 -9.52
CA VAL A 38 4.10 -7.28 -9.54
C VAL A 38 4.67 -6.18 -10.42
N LEU A 39 5.49 -5.31 -9.85
CA LEU A 39 6.30 -4.35 -10.58
C LEU A 39 7.58 -5.05 -11.04
N ARG A 40 7.73 -5.22 -12.35
CA ARG A 40 8.93 -5.84 -12.96
C ARG A 40 9.98 -4.78 -13.21
N THR A 41 11.23 -5.12 -12.90
CA THR A 41 12.38 -4.26 -13.23
C THR A 41 13.20 -4.82 -14.39
N ASN A 42 14.15 -4.05 -14.89
CA ASN A 42 15.18 -4.51 -15.83
C ASN A 42 16.22 -5.49 -15.20
N SER A 43 15.90 -6.08 -14.04
CA SER A 43 16.69 -7.04 -13.31
C SER A 43 15.78 -8.10 -12.68
N THR A 44 16.30 -8.92 -11.76
CA THR A 44 15.49 -9.87 -10.98
C THR A 44 14.78 -9.23 -9.78
N ALA A 45 14.97 -7.93 -9.53
CA ALA A 45 14.28 -7.23 -8.44
C ALA A 45 12.82 -6.94 -8.81
N GLU A 46 11.93 -7.12 -7.85
CA GLU A 46 10.48 -7.00 -8.05
C GLU A 46 9.82 -6.34 -6.85
N GLY A 47 8.75 -5.60 -7.12
CA GLY A 47 7.88 -5.01 -6.11
C GLY A 47 6.53 -5.69 -6.09
N HIS A 48 6.05 -6.07 -4.92
CA HIS A 48 4.82 -6.83 -4.76
C HIS A 48 3.79 -6.07 -3.93
N GLY A 49 2.55 -6.05 -4.40
CA GLY A 49 1.42 -5.44 -3.71
C GLY A 49 0.11 -6.12 -4.08
N PHE A 50 -0.98 -5.74 -3.43
CA PHE A 50 -2.32 -6.16 -3.82
C PHE A 50 -3.39 -5.23 -3.29
N ALA A 51 -4.55 -5.26 -3.94
CA ALA A 51 -5.81 -4.80 -3.36
C ALA A 51 -6.66 -6.01 -2.97
N PHE A 52 -7.21 -5.99 -1.76
CA PHE A 52 -8.10 -7.05 -1.26
C PHE A 52 -9.53 -6.83 -1.75
N THR A 53 -10.15 -7.90 -2.23
CA THR A 53 -11.59 -7.94 -2.56
C THR A 53 -12.20 -9.26 -2.07
N ILE A 54 -13.51 -9.45 -2.27
CA ILE A 54 -14.25 -10.62 -1.77
C ILE A 54 -14.91 -11.45 -2.89
N GLY A 55 -14.31 -11.48 -4.08
CA GLY A 55 -14.72 -12.37 -5.18
C GLY A 55 -15.07 -11.61 -6.46
N ARG A 56 -16.37 -11.47 -6.76
CA ARG A 56 -16.85 -10.74 -7.95
C ARG A 56 -16.35 -9.29 -7.92
N GLY A 57 -15.85 -8.79 -9.04
CA GLY A 57 -15.27 -7.44 -9.16
C GLY A 57 -13.76 -7.38 -8.95
N ASN A 58 -13.09 -8.47 -8.53
CA ASN A 58 -11.63 -8.51 -8.45
C ASN A 58 -10.99 -8.21 -9.82
N GLU A 59 -11.60 -8.70 -10.89
CA GLU A 59 -11.17 -8.48 -12.27
C GLU A 59 -11.19 -7.01 -12.68
N VAL A 60 -12.12 -6.22 -12.12
CA VAL A 60 -12.25 -4.78 -12.37
C VAL A 60 -11.08 -4.04 -11.73
N VAL A 61 -10.70 -4.42 -10.51
CA VAL A 61 -9.52 -3.85 -9.83
C VAL A 61 -8.24 -4.26 -10.57
N CYS A 62 -8.11 -5.50 -11.04
CA CYS A 62 -7.00 -5.91 -11.89
C CYS A 62 -6.89 -5.10 -13.18
N ALA A 63 -8.01 -4.80 -13.85
CA ALA A 63 -8.03 -3.96 -15.04
C ALA A 63 -7.58 -2.53 -14.72
N ALA A 64 -8.03 -1.96 -13.59
CA ALA A 64 -7.59 -0.65 -13.13
C ALA A 64 -6.09 -0.61 -12.81
N ILE A 65 -5.53 -1.66 -12.19
CA ILE A 65 -4.08 -1.79 -11.95
C ILE A 65 -3.31 -1.76 -13.28
N ARG A 66 -3.73 -2.56 -14.27
CA ARG A 66 -3.07 -2.58 -15.59
C ARG A 66 -3.13 -1.23 -16.30
N ALA A 67 -4.20 -0.45 -16.11
CA ALA A 67 -4.32 0.88 -16.68
C ALA A 67 -3.27 1.89 -16.15
N LEU A 68 -2.61 1.59 -15.02
CA LEU A 68 -1.56 2.42 -14.45
C LEU A 68 -0.17 2.19 -15.08
N GLU A 69 -0.01 1.18 -15.94
CA GLU A 69 1.29 0.84 -16.57
C GLU A 69 2.00 2.06 -17.20
N PRO A 70 1.35 2.92 -18.00
CA PRO A 70 2.02 4.04 -18.65
C PRO A 70 2.64 5.07 -17.68
N TYR A 71 2.19 5.10 -16.43
CA TYR A 71 2.73 5.99 -15.40
C TYR A 71 4.03 5.46 -14.80
N LEU A 72 4.34 4.17 -14.99
CA LEU A 72 5.38 3.43 -14.29
C LEU A 72 6.59 3.11 -15.17
N ILE A 73 6.37 2.79 -16.45
CA ILE A 73 7.44 2.32 -17.34
C ILE A 73 8.56 3.36 -17.45
N GLY A 74 9.80 2.90 -17.26
CA GLY A 74 11.01 3.72 -17.35
C GLY A 74 11.37 4.48 -16.08
N LEU A 75 10.51 4.48 -15.05
CA LEU A 75 10.85 5.09 -13.75
C LEU A 75 12.08 4.43 -13.16
N ASP A 76 13.03 5.26 -12.72
CA ASP A 76 14.18 4.84 -11.92
C ASP A 76 13.77 4.65 -10.46
N VAL A 77 14.00 3.45 -9.93
CA VAL A 77 13.59 3.07 -8.58
C VAL A 77 14.32 3.92 -7.53
N ALA A 78 15.58 4.28 -7.76
CA ALA A 78 16.32 5.11 -6.82
C ALA A 78 15.76 6.55 -6.77
N SER A 79 15.42 7.12 -7.93
CA SER A 79 14.74 8.41 -8.02
C SER A 79 13.39 8.41 -7.31
N VAL A 80 12.58 7.36 -7.51
CA VAL A 80 11.29 7.21 -6.81
C VAL A 80 11.48 7.07 -5.31
N ALA A 81 12.49 6.32 -4.86
CA ALA A 81 12.83 6.22 -3.43
C ALA A 81 13.22 7.56 -2.80
N GLY A 82 13.74 8.51 -3.60
CA GLY A 82 14.06 9.86 -3.16
C GLY A 82 12.84 10.75 -2.93
N ASP A 83 11.69 10.46 -3.57
CA ASP A 83 10.44 11.22 -3.42
C ASP A 83 9.20 10.31 -3.65
N LEU A 84 8.97 9.41 -2.69
CA LEU A 84 7.82 8.50 -2.73
C LEU A 84 6.48 9.24 -2.62
N GLY A 85 6.47 10.43 -2.02
CA GLY A 85 5.30 11.29 -1.93
C GLY A 85 4.88 11.79 -3.31
N GLU A 86 5.82 12.26 -4.15
CA GLU A 86 5.54 12.64 -5.53
C GLU A 86 4.99 11.44 -6.30
N PHE A 87 5.61 10.27 -6.14
CA PHE A 87 5.17 9.08 -6.86
C PHE A 87 3.71 8.72 -6.52
N GLY A 88 3.35 8.80 -5.24
CA GLY A 88 1.96 8.65 -4.80
C GLY A 88 1.03 9.67 -5.44
N ARG A 89 1.42 10.96 -5.40
CA ARG A 89 0.64 12.06 -6.01
C ARG A 89 0.49 11.89 -7.52
N ARG A 90 1.52 11.45 -8.24
CA ARG A 90 1.48 11.19 -9.69
C ARG A 90 0.37 10.19 -10.06
N LEU A 91 0.12 9.19 -9.21
CA LEU A 91 -0.92 8.18 -9.43
C LEU A 91 -2.31 8.59 -8.93
N THR A 92 -2.42 9.60 -8.07
CA THR A 92 -3.69 10.05 -7.48
C THR A 92 -4.14 11.42 -7.96
N HIS A 93 -3.29 12.17 -8.67
CA HIS A 93 -3.55 13.54 -9.14
C HIS A 93 -3.89 13.63 -10.62
N ASP A 94 -3.74 12.55 -11.40
CA ASP A 94 -4.23 12.52 -12.78
C ASP A 94 -5.74 12.78 -12.80
N SER A 95 -6.16 13.86 -13.48
CA SER A 95 -7.54 14.33 -13.41
C SER A 95 -8.55 13.35 -14.03
N GLN A 96 -8.14 12.59 -15.05
CA GLN A 96 -9.00 11.61 -15.71
C GLN A 96 -9.17 10.36 -14.84
N LEU A 97 -8.09 9.89 -14.20
CA LEU A 97 -8.17 8.81 -13.22
C LEU A 97 -8.95 9.23 -11.97
N ARG A 98 -8.77 10.47 -11.50
CA ARG A 98 -9.56 11.05 -10.38
C ARG A 98 -11.05 11.09 -10.66
N TRP A 99 -11.45 11.30 -11.91
CA TRP A 99 -12.87 11.29 -12.29
C TRP A 99 -13.56 9.96 -11.99
N LEU A 100 -12.80 8.86 -11.90
CA LEU A 100 -13.29 7.53 -11.55
C LEU A 100 -13.36 7.27 -10.02
N GLY A 101 -12.98 8.24 -9.20
CA GLY A 101 -13.08 8.21 -7.74
C GLY A 101 -13.81 9.46 -7.23
N PRO A 102 -13.10 10.55 -6.90
CA PRO A 102 -11.67 10.65 -6.59
C PRO A 102 -11.34 10.02 -5.23
N GLU A 103 -10.13 9.45 -5.10
CA GLU A 103 -9.59 8.88 -3.85
C GLU A 103 -10.55 7.89 -3.17
N LYS A 104 -11.27 7.10 -3.97
CA LYS A 104 -12.20 6.05 -3.54
C LYS A 104 -12.37 4.98 -4.62
N GLY A 105 -12.94 3.84 -4.24
CA GLY A 105 -13.35 2.79 -5.17
C GLY A 105 -12.19 2.09 -5.89
N ALA A 106 -12.51 1.44 -7.01
CA ALA A 106 -11.59 0.55 -7.72
C ALA A 106 -10.30 1.24 -8.19
N MET A 107 -10.38 2.46 -8.73
CA MET A 107 -9.21 3.17 -9.22
C MET A 107 -8.25 3.55 -8.08
N HIS A 108 -8.78 4.00 -6.93
CA HIS A 108 -7.92 4.33 -5.78
C HIS A 108 -7.31 3.09 -5.13
N MET A 109 -8.06 1.97 -5.04
CA MET A 109 -7.50 0.69 -4.60
C MET A 109 -6.37 0.21 -5.53
N ALA A 110 -6.52 0.39 -6.85
CA ALA A 110 -5.48 0.08 -7.82
C ALA A 110 -4.23 0.94 -7.62
N SER A 111 -4.38 2.27 -7.47
CA SER A 111 -3.27 3.17 -7.17
C SER A 111 -2.56 2.77 -5.87
N ALA A 112 -3.31 2.45 -4.81
CA ALA A 112 -2.74 2.02 -3.54
C ALA A 112 -1.94 0.70 -3.67
N ALA A 113 -2.44 -0.28 -4.43
CA ALA A 113 -1.73 -1.53 -4.67
C ALA A 113 -0.37 -1.30 -5.37
N VAL A 114 -0.33 -0.40 -6.35
CA VAL A 114 0.90 -0.02 -7.06
C VAL A 114 1.86 0.76 -6.16
N ILE A 115 1.35 1.71 -5.37
CA ILE A 115 2.15 2.47 -4.39
C ILE A 115 2.79 1.52 -3.38
N ASN A 116 2.03 0.57 -2.83
CA ASN A 116 2.53 -0.42 -1.89
C ASN A 116 3.56 -1.37 -2.53
N ALA A 117 3.37 -1.74 -3.81
CA ALA A 117 4.34 -2.54 -4.53
C ALA A 117 5.67 -1.80 -4.74
N MET A 118 5.64 -0.48 -4.94
CA MET A 118 6.84 0.35 -4.98
C MET A 118 7.54 0.42 -3.62
N TRP A 119 6.78 0.57 -2.53
CA TRP A 119 7.32 0.48 -1.17
C TRP A 119 8.00 -0.86 -0.88
N ASP A 120 7.39 -1.97 -1.29
CA ASP A 120 7.98 -3.31 -1.17
C ASP A 120 9.30 -3.41 -1.96
N LEU A 121 9.33 -2.95 -3.22
CA LEU A 121 10.54 -2.94 -4.04
C LEU A 121 11.67 -2.15 -3.36
N ILE A 122 11.38 -0.94 -2.87
CA ILE A 122 12.36 -0.07 -2.22
C ILE A 122 12.86 -0.70 -0.92
N ALA A 123 11.97 -1.28 -0.13
CA ALA A 123 12.35 -1.95 1.11
C ALA A 123 13.23 -3.18 0.86
N ARG A 124 12.92 -3.98 -0.17
CA ARG A 124 13.77 -5.08 -0.64
C ARG A 124 15.14 -4.62 -1.09
N GLN A 125 15.21 -3.54 -1.88
CA GLN A 125 16.49 -2.95 -2.30
C GLN A 125 17.31 -2.46 -1.10
N ALA A 126 16.65 -1.92 -0.07
CA ALA A 126 17.29 -1.50 1.16
C ALA A 126 17.67 -2.66 2.10
N GLY A 127 17.24 -3.90 1.81
CA GLY A 127 17.43 -5.05 2.68
C GLY A 127 16.72 -4.94 4.03
N LYS A 128 15.60 -4.20 4.09
CA LYS A 128 14.88 -3.88 5.33
C LYS A 128 13.40 -4.22 5.21
N PRO A 129 12.73 -4.60 6.31
CA PRO A 129 11.27 -4.63 6.31
C PRO A 129 10.72 -3.20 6.22
N VAL A 130 9.54 -3.02 5.58
CA VAL A 130 8.94 -1.71 5.31
C VAL A 130 8.81 -0.84 6.57
N TRP A 131 8.38 -1.42 7.70
CA TRP A 131 8.25 -0.68 8.97
C TRP A 131 9.58 -0.07 9.42
N ARG A 132 10.71 -0.73 9.12
CA ARG A 132 12.04 -0.26 9.47
C ARG A 132 12.49 0.85 8.53
N VAL A 133 12.21 0.72 7.23
CA VAL A 133 12.43 1.79 6.24
C VAL A 133 11.72 3.07 6.68
N LEU A 134 10.42 2.98 7.00
CA LEU A 134 9.62 4.13 7.41
C LEU A 134 10.08 4.73 8.74
N SER A 135 10.36 3.90 9.76
CA SER A 135 10.74 4.40 11.09
C SER A 135 12.14 5.02 11.15
N GLU A 136 13.02 4.69 10.20
CA GLU A 136 14.37 5.27 10.10
C GLU A 136 14.42 6.55 9.27
N MET A 137 13.34 6.93 8.58
CA MET A 137 13.24 8.23 7.91
C MET A 137 13.32 9.39 8.90
N SER A 138 13.73 10.57 8.41
CA SER A 138 13.61 11.81 9.18
C SER A 138 12.15 12.25 9.30
N PRO A 139 11.81 13.07 10.30
CA PRO A 139 10.49 13.70 10.40
C PRO A 139 10.02 14.38 9.11
N GLU A 140 10.92 15.11 8.45
CA GLU A 140 10.65 15.80 7.18
C GLU A 140 10.37 14.80 6.06
N GLN A 141 11.19 13.75 5.93
CA GLN A 141 10.95 12.69 4.94
C GLN A 141 9.61 11.99 5.13
N ILE A 142 9.17 11.75 6.38
CA ILE A 142 7.86 11.16 6.66
C ILE A 142 6.74 12.15 6.29
N SER A 143 6.92 13.43 6.58
CA SER A 143 5.97 14.49 6.21
C SER A 143 5.80 14.62 4.69
N ASP A 144 6.87 14.48 3.93
CA ASP A 144 6.86 14.58 2.45
C ASP A 144 6.07 13.44 1.76
N LEU A 145 5.88 12.31 2.44
CA LEU A 145 5.05 11.19 1.97
C LEU A 145 3.56 11.52 1.95
N VAL A 146 3.12 12.51 2.73
CA VAL A 146 1.70 12.84 2.92
C VAL A 146 1.23 13.80 1.82
N ASP A 147 0.01 13.59 1.34
CA ASP A 147 -0.70 14.60 0.55
C ASP A 147 -1.50 15.50 1.49
N TRP A 148 -1.04 16.74 1.65
CA TRP A 148 -1.61 17.71 2.58
C TRP A 148 -2.92 18.34 2.10
N ARG A 149 -3.28 18.11 0.83
CA ARG A 149 -4.52 18.62 0.26
C ARG A 149 -5.71 18.14 1.08
N TYR A 150 -6.57 19.08 1.48
CA TYR A 150 -7.81 18.85 2.23
C TYR A 150 -7.64 18.44 3.71
N ILE A 151 -6.42 18.45 4.27
CA ILE A 151 -6.19 18.15 5.70
C ILE A 151 -5.45 19.25 6.47
N GLU A 152 -4.88 20.24 5.78
CA GLU A 152 -4.07 21.31 6.39
C GLU A 152 -4.79 22.13 7.48
N ASP A 153 -6.12 22.23 7.41
CA ASP A 153 -6.93 22.92 8.43
C ASP A 153 -7.07 22.12 9.74
N ALA A 154 -6.76 20.83 9.72
CA ALA A 154 -6.77 19.94 10.88
C ALA A 154 -5.36 19.54 11.35
N LEU A 155 -4.43 19.35 10.40
CA LEU A 155 -3.02 19.07 10.65
C LEU A 155 -2.20 19.56 9.46
N ASN A 156 -1.32 20.52 9.68
CA ASN A 156 -0.43 21.03 8.63
C ASN A 156 0.96 20.35 8.66
N PRO A 157 1.77 20.48 7.59
CA PRO A 157 3.08 19.82 7.50
C PRO A 157 4.04 20.17 8.64
N ALA A 158 4.01 21.43 9.11
CA ALA A 158 4.90 21.87 10.18
C ALA A 158 4.51 21.22 11.51
N GLU A 159 3.22 21.18 11.82
CA GLU A 159 2.70 20.49 13.01
C GLU A 159 3.03 19.00 12.99
N ALA A 160 2.89 18.34 11.84
CA ALA A 160 3.23 16.94 11.69
C ALA A 160 4.73 16.67 11.93
N VAL A 161 5.61 17.53 11.39
CA VAL A 161 7.06 17.44 11.64
C VAL A 161 7.37 17.62 13.12
N GLU A 162 6.72 18.57 13.81
CA GLU A 162 6.93 18.76 15.26
C GLU A 162 6.45 17.55 16.07
N LEU A 163 5.32 16.92 15.72
CA LEU A 163 4.87 15.66 16.34
C LEU A 163 5.89 14.53 16.16
N LEU A 164 6.46 14.41 14.96
CA LEU A 164 7.45 13.39 14.65
C LEU A 164 8.79 13.64 15.35
N LYS A 165 9.25 14.89 15.43
CA LYS A 165 10.43 15.30 16.20
C LYS A 165 10.27 15.03 17.69
N ALA A 166 9.11 15.33 18.25
CA ALA A 166 8.80 15.04 19.65
C ALA A 166 8.84 13.53 19.94
N ALA A 167 8.52 12.68 18.96
CA ALA A 167 8.62 11.23 19.07
C ALA A 167 10.03 10.69 18.82
N GLU A 168 10.93 11.44 18.18
CA GLU A 168 12.27 10.94 17.82
C GLU A 168 13.08 10.44 19.03
N PRO A 169 13.11 11.15 20.19
CA PRO A 169 13.66 10.60 21.42
C PRO A 169 13.00 9.25 21.79
N GLY A 170 13.84 8.24 22.04
CA GLY A 170 13.38 6.90 22.41
C GLY A 170 13.02 5.98 21.23
N ARG A 171 13.13 6.45 19.97
CA ARG A 171 12.91 5.62 18.76
C ARG A 171 13.69 4.31 18.80
N ALA A 172 14.99 4.36 19.10
CA ALA A 172 15.85 3.17 19.20
C ALA A 172 15.35 2.18 20.26
N GLY A 173 14.88 2.68 21.41
CA GLY A 173 14.32 1.86 22.48
C GLY A 173 12.99 1.19 22.08
N ARG A 174 12.11 1.91 21.37
CA ARG A 174 10.85 1.35 20.86
C ARG A 174 11.08 0.30 19.78
N ILE A 175 12.07 0.52 18.91
CA ILE A 175 12.55 -0.45 17.94
C ILE A 175 12.99 -1.75 18.63
N ALA A 176 13.86 -1.65 19.65
CA ALA A 176 14.37 -2.83 20.36
C ALA A 176 13.25 -3.56 21.12
N ASN A 177 12.29 -2.81 21.66
CA ASN A 177 11.11 -3.39 22.29
C ASN A 177 10.25 -4.15 21.27
N LEU A 178 9.96 -3.57 20.11
CA LEU A 178 9.19 -4.24 19.05
C LEU A 178 9.89 -5.52 18.56
N GLU A 179 11.20 -5.49 18.37
CA GLU A 179 11.99 -6.64 17.93
C GLU A 179 12.03 -7.78 18.95
N SER A 180 11.98 -7.46 20.25
CA SER A 180 12.02 -8.46 21.33
C SER A 180 10.65 -8.93 21.82
N GLY A 181 9.64 -8.06 21.78
CA GLY A 181 8.31 -8.29 22.36
C GLY A 181 7.18 -8.45 21.35
N GLY A 182 7.40 -8.14 20.07
CA GLY A 182 6.35 -8.14 19.06
C GLY A 182 5.31 -7.03 19.28
N TYR A 183 4.15 -7.17 18.64
CA TYR A 183 3.02 -6.22 18.77
C TYR A 183 1.77 -6.99 19.22
N PRO A 184 1.03 -6.55 20.25
CA PRO A 184 -0.19 -7.22 20.69
C PRO A 184 -1.22 -7.40 19.57
N ALA A 185 -1.88 -8.56 19.53
CA ALA A 185 -2.88 -8.91 18.51
C ALA A 185 -4.21 -9.37 19.13
N TYR A 186 -5.29 -9.28 18.36
CA TYR A 186 -6.59 -9.89 18.66
C TYR A 186 -7.06 -10.71 17.45
N ALA A 187 -8.03 -11.61 17.65
CA ALA A 187 -8.49 -12.52 16.59
C ALA A 187 -9.99 -12.35 16.32
N THR A 188 -10.35 -12.14 15.05
CA THR A 188 -11.74 -12.10 14.58
C THR A 188 -12.23 -13.47 14.10
N SER A 189 -11.31 -14.41 13.83
CA SER A 189 -11.62 -15.74 13.27
C SER A 189 -12.72 -16.53 13.98
N PRO A 190 -12.89 -16.47 15.31
CA PRO A 190 -13.98 -17.19 15.98
C PRO A 190 -15.38 -16.59 15.77
N GLY A 191 -15.47 -15.35 15.28
CA GLY A 191 -16.71 -14.56 15.29
C GLY A 191 -17.49 -14.50 13.97
N TRP A 192 -17.13 -15.32 12.97
CA TRP A 192 -17.82 -15.30 11.68
C TRP A 192 -19.27 -15.79 11.81
N LEU A 193 -20.22 -15.08 11.20
CA LEU A 193 -21.65 -15.35 11.39
C LEU A 193 -22.07 -16.70 10.80
N GLY A 194 -21.44 -17.14 9.72
CA GLY A 194 -21.75 -18.43 9.08
C GLY A 194 -21.28 -19.66 9.84
N TYR A 195 -20.61 -19.49 10.99
CA TYR A 195 -20.26 -20.60 11.88
C TYR A 195 -21.38 -20.98 12.87
N ALA A 196 -22.42 -20.13 12.97
CA ALA A 196 -23.53 -20.27 13.91
C ALA A 196 -24.78 -20.87 13.26
#